data_AF-A0A024XF69-F1
#
_entry.id   AF-A0A024XF69-F1
#
_cell.length_a   1.000
_cell.length_b   1.000
_cell.length_c   1.000
_cell.angle_alpha   90.00
_cell.angle_beta   90.00
_cell.angle_gamma   90.00
#
_symmetry.space_group_name_H-M   'P 1'
#
loop_
_entity.id
_entity.type
_entity.pdbx_description
1 polymer ?
#
loop_
_entity_poly.entity_id
_entity_poly.type
_entity_poly.pdbx_seq_one_letter_code
_entity_poly.pdbx_strand_id
1 'polypeptide(L)' 'MLFLSNVLFRCKSKRVHINLISSCASNYIYSTYISPSKSKYRLSLRKHDPVVNRHV' A
#
# COMPACT_ATOMS: atom_id res chain seq x y z
N MET A 1 -31.35 -19.24 15.02
CA MET A 1 -30.22 -18.30 15.20
C MET A 1 -29.09 -18.70 14.27
N LEU A 2 -28.93 -18.00 13.15
CA LEU A 2 -27.89 -18.31 12.15
C LEU A 2 -26.60 -17.57 12.51
N PHE A 3 -25.71 -18.26 13.24
CA PHE A 3 -24.37 -17.82 13.66
C PHE A 3 -23.32 -17.86 12.52
N LEU A 4 -23.70 -17.53 11.28
CA LEU A 4 -22.80 -17.59 10.11
C LEU A 4 -22.22 -16.22 9.70
N SER A 5 -22.58 -15.14 10.38
CA SER A 5 -22.18 -13.77 10.00
C SER A 5 -20.69 -13.46 10.17
N ASN A 6 -19.97 -14.19 11.03
CA ASN A 6 -18.53 -13.96 11.24
C ASN A 6 -17.61 -14.68 10.23
N VAL A 7 -18.15 -15.62 9.44
CA VAL A 7 -17.36 -16.39 8.46
C VAL A 7 -17.40 -15.74 7.06
N LEU A 8 -18.46 -14.99 6.73
CA LEU A 8 -18.71 -14.55 5.35
C LEU A 8 -18.15 -13.17 4.95
N PHE A 9 -17.75 -12.28 5.87
CA PHE A 9 -17.44 -10.89 5.48
C PHE A 9 -16.14 -10.30 6.01
N ARG A 10 -15.20 -11.13 6.47
CA ARG A 10 -13.81 -10.68 6.58
C ARG A 10 -13.18 -10.68 5.19
N CYS A 11 -13.59 -9.76 4.33
CA CYS A 11 -12.98 -9.47 3.03
C CYS A 11 -11.52 -9.01 3.24
N LYS A 12 -10.63 -9.94 3.61
CA LYS A 12 -9.18 -9.74 3.69
C LYS A 12 -8.56 -9.43 2.32
N SER A 13 -9.35 -9.51 1.24
CA SER A 13 -8.94 -9.30 -0.14
C SER A 13 -9.12 -7.87 -0.66
N LYS A 14 -9.79 -6.96 0.06
CA LYS A 14 -9.90 -5.56 -0.40
C LYS A 14 -8.53 -4.89 -0.28
N ARG A 15 -7.73 -4.83 -1.35
CA ARG A 15 -6.45 -4.11 -1.31
C ARG A 15 -6.72 -2.61 -1.19
N VAL A 16 -5.92 -1.94 -0.37
CA VAL A 16 -5.99 -0.50 -0.13
C VAL A 16 -5.04 0.19 -1.10
N HIS A 17 -5.54 1.18 -1.83
CA HIS A 17 -4.72 2.04 -2.67
C HIS A 17 -3.90 2.98 -1.80
N ILE A 18 -2.59 3.06 -2.06
CA ILE A 18 -1.66 3.94 -1.37
C ILE A 18 -0.74 4.63 -2.35
N ASN A 19 -0.22 5.78 -1.94
CA ASN A 19 0.78 6.55 -2.67
C ASN A 19 2.09 6.53 -1.88
N LEU A 20 3.16 6.09 -2.54
CA LEU A 20 4.52 6.19 -2.01
C LEU A 20 5.14 7.46 -2.57
N ILE A 21 5.61 8.32 -1.68
CA ILE A 21 6.32 9.55 -2.03
C ILE A 21 7.81 9.23 -2.02
N SER A 22 8.52 9.65 -3.07
CA SER A 22 9.98 9.49 -3.13
C SER A 22 10.65 10.19 -1.95
N SER A 23 11.58 9.49 -1.29
CA SER A 23 12.36 10.06 -0.18
C SER A 23 13.41 11.08 -0.64
N CYS A 24 13.69 11.17 -1.95
CA CYS A 24 14.55 12.19 -2.54
C CYS A 24 13.87 13.56 -2.73
N ALA A 25 12.63 13.74 -2.26
CA ALA A 25 11.86 14.98 -2.43
C ALA A 25 11.73 15.46 -3.90
N SER A 26 11.82 14.52 -4.85
CA SER A 26 11.69 14.75 -6.30
C SER A 26 10.24 14.99 -6.77
N ASN A 27 9.28 15.03 -5.83
CA ASN A 27 7.84 15.01 -6.08
C ASN A 27 7.34 13.79 -6.89
N TYR A 28 8.17 12.75 -7.08
CA TYR A 28 7.71 11.52 -7.71
C TYR A 28 6.81 10.72 -6.77
N ILE A 29 5.64 10.33 -7.27
CA ILE A 29 4.64 9.55 -6.55
C ILE A 29 4.42 8.22 -7.27
N TYR A 30 4.59 7.13 -6.52
CA TYR A 30 4.31 5.78 -7.00
C TYR A 30 3.03 5.24 -6.35
N SER A 31 1.99 5.02 -7.15
CA SER A 31 0.73 4.44 -6.70
C SER A 31 0.79 2.92 -6.68
N THR A 32 0.32 2.32 -5.58
CA THR A 32 0.28 0.86 -5.46
C THR A 32 -0.83 0.39 -4.52
N TYR A 33 -1.05 -0.91 -4.47
CA TYR A 33 -2.09 -1.54 -3.66
C TYR A 33 -1.47 -2.45 -2.60
N ILE A 34 -1.92 -2.29 -1.36
CA ILE A 34 -1.42 -3.08 -0.22
C ILE A 34 -2.55 -3.82 0.49
N SER A 35 -2.20 -4.82 1.31
CA SER A 35 -3.20 -5.46 2.16
C SER A 35 -3.67 -4.48 3.25
N PRO A 36 -4.95 -4.51 3.67
CA PRO A 36 -5.47 -3.68 4.76
C PRO A 36 -4.74 -3.88 6.08
N SER A 37 -4.17 -5.06 6.31
CA SER A 37 -3.37 -5.34 7.50
C SER A 37 -2.06 -4.56 7.54
N LYS A 38 -1.49 -4.24 6.37
CA LYS A 38 -0.22 -3.53 6.24
C LYS A 38 -0.41 -2.00 6.17
N SER A 39 -1.63 -1.50 5.94
CA SER A 39 -1.89 -0.05 5.86
C SER A 39 -1.72 0.69 7.18
N LYS A 40 -1.75 -0.02 8.32
CA LYS A 40 -1.48 0.56 9.64
C LYS A 40 -0.03 0.99 9.82
N TYR A 41 0.88 0.46 9.01
CA TYR A 41 2.31 0.74 9.13
C TYR A 41 2.77 1.67 8.02
N ARG A 42 3.69 2.58 8.34
CA ARG A 42 4.40 3.35 7.32
C ARG A 42 5.24 2.38 6.50
N LEU A 43 5.01 2.36 5.19
CA LEU A 43 5.76 1.52 4.25
C LEU A 43 6.91 2.33 3.65
N SER A 44 8.11 1.77 3.73
CA SER A 44 9.28 2.21 2.97
C SER A 44 9.65 1.11 1.97
N LEU A 45 9.82 1.48 0.71
CA LEU A 45 10.19 0.56 -0.36
C LEU A 45 11.25 1.23 -1.21
N ARG A 46 12.29 0.45 -1.58
CA ARG A 46 13.31 0.91 -2.51
C ARG A 46 12.80 0.74 -3.95
N LYS A 47 12.53 1.86 -4.62
CA LYS A 47 11.95 1.89 -5.98
C LYS A 47 12.75 2.83 -6.88
N HIS A 48 12.71 2.56 -8.18
CA HIS A 48 13.37 3.44 -9.15
C HIS A 48 12.60 4.75 -9.25
N ASP A 49 13.29 5.86 -9.00
CA ASP A 49 12.78 7.21 -9.21
C ASP A 49 13.32 7.73 -10.55
N PRO A 50 12.47 7.94 -11.58
CA PRO A 50 12.91 8.40 -12.88
C PRO A 50 13.45 9.84 -12.87
N VAL A 51 13.06 10.67 -11.89
CA VAL A 51 13.54 12.06 -11.80
C VAL A 51 15.02 12.09 -11.40
N VAL A 52 15.42 11.17 -10.53
CA VAL A 52 16.80 11.09 -10.03
C VAL A 52 17.60 9.99 -10.75
N ASN A 53 16.93 9.22 -11.62
CA ASN A 53 17.48 8.09 -12.38
C ASN A 53 18.22 7.07 -11.48
N ARG A 54 17.68 6.79 -10.30
CA ARG A 54 18.27 5.87 -9.31
C ARG A 54 17.21 5.21 -8.44
N HIS A 55 17.59 4.11 -7.79
CA HIS A 55 16.75 3.45 -6.80
C HIS A 55 16.86 4.12 -5.43
N VAL A 56 15.74 4.64 -4.96
CA VAL A 56 15.60 5.36 -3.68
C VAL A 56 14.60 4.63 -2.79
#